data_AF-A0A959Y3P5-F1
#
_entry.id   AF-A0A959Y3P5-F1
#
_cell.length_a   1.000
_cell.length_b   1.000
_cell.length_c   1.000
_cell.angle_alpha   90.00
_cell.angle_beta   90.00
_cell.angle_gamma   90.00
#
_symmetry.space_group_name_H-M   'P 1'
#
loop_
_entity.id
_entity.type
_entity.pdbx_description
1 polymer ?
#
loop_
_entity_poly.entity_id
_entity_poly.type
_entity_poly.pdbx_seq_one_letter_code
_entity_poly.pdbx_strand_id
1 'polypeptide(L)' 'ADGRVIGVDFTPEMVAKARENAGRLGFQNVEFRQGDIEELPVSDGMIDVVVSNCVLNLVPDKR' A
#
# COMPACT_ATOMS: atom_id res chain seq x y z
N ALA A 1 10.38 4.84 -17.73
CA ALA A 1 10.54 3.64 -16.91
C ALA A 1 9.28 3.58 -16.07
N ASP A 2 8.34 2.72 -16.45
CA ASP A 2 6.91 2.98 -16.25
C ASP A 2 6.36 2.09 -15.13
N GLY A 3 7.02 2.14 -13.97
CA GLY A 3 6.57 1.42 -12.78
C GLY A 3 5.39 2.12 -12.11
N ARG A 4 4.47 1.34 -11.54
CA ARG A 4 3.40 1.82 -10.66
C ARG A 4 3.61 1.28 -9.25
N VAL A 5 3.25 2.08 -8.25
CA VAL A 5 3.35 1.70 -6.83
C VAL A 5 1.98 1.79 -6.20
N ILE A 6 1.59 0.74 -5.48
CA ILE A 6 0.38 0.70 -4.66
C ILE A 6 0.82 0.63 -3.20
N GLY A 7 0.48 1.64 -2.42
CA GLY A 7 0.61 1.60 -0.96
C GLY A 7 -0.71 1.16 -0.33
N VAL A 8 -0.64 0.26 0.65
CA VAL A 8 -1.81 -0.20 1.42
C VAL A 8 -1.55 0.10 2.90
N ASP A 9 -2.54 0.69 3.55
CA ASP A 9 -2.54 0.92 5.01
C ASP A 9 -3.96 0.69 5.56
N PHE A 10 -4.06 0.22 6.79
CA PHE A 10 -5.34 -0.06 7.45
C PHE A 10 -6.05 1.23 7.88
N THR A 11 -5.28 2.25 8.24
CA THR A 11 -5.83 3.48 8.84
C THR A 11 -6.15 4.53 7.78
N PRO A 12 -7.38 5.09 7.78
CA PRO A 12 -7.77 6.11 6.80
C PRO A 12 -6.91 7.37 6.90
N GLU A 13 -6.42 7.70 8.10
CA GLU A 13 -5.56 8.86 8.35
C GLU A 13 -4.20 8.74 7.63
N MET A 14 -3.57 7.56 7.67
CA MET A 14 -2.29 7.32 6.99
C MET A 14 -2.46 7.31 5.48
N VAL A 15 -3.55 6.74 4.96
CA VAL A 15 -3.88 6.78 3.52
C VAL A 15 -4.07 8.23 3.05
N ALA A 16 -4.82 9.04 3.80
CA ALA A 16 -5.03 10.45 3.47
C ALA A 16 -3.71 11.23 3.45
N LYS A 17 -2.88 11.06 4.48
CA LYS A 17 -1.55 11.68 4.58
C LYS A 17 -0.62 11.25 3.44
N ALA A 18 -0.67 9.98 3.02
CA ALA A 18 0.15 9.47 1.93
C ALA A 18 -0.26 10.08 0.58
N ARG A 19 -1.57 10.20 0.32
CA ARG A 19 -2.13 10.87 -0.87
C ARG A 19 -1.74 12.34 -0.94
N GLU A 20 -1.85 13.06 0.18
CA GLU A 20 -1.42 14.46 0.27
C GLU A 20 0.07 14.61 -0.08
N ASN A 21 0.93 13.74 0.49
CA ASN A 21 2.37 13.76 0.21
C ASN A 21 2.68 13.45 -1.26
N ALA A 22 2.00 12.48 -1.88
CA ALA A 22 2.17 12.19 -3.29
C ALA A 22 1.77 13.38 -4.18
N GLY A 23 0.65 14.03 -3.87
CA GLY A 23 0.22 15.24 -4.57
C GLY A 23 1.22 16.38 -4.42
N ARG A 24 1.70 16.63 -3.19
CA ARG A 24 2.70 17.67 -2.89
C ARG A 24 4.03 17.43 -3.60
N LEU A 25 4.44 16.18 -3.76
CA LEU A 25 5.69 15.78 -4.43
C LEU A 25 5.52 15.59 -5.96
N GLY A 26 4.29 15.66 -6.48
CA GLY A 26 4.01 15.54 -7.91
C GLY A 26 4.12 14.12 -8.47
N PHE A 27 4.01 13.08 -7.62
CA PHE A 27 4.04 11.69 -8.08
C PHE A 27 2.71 11.31 -8.72
N GLN A 28 2.75 10.81 -9.96
CA GLN A 28 1.56 10.41 -10.72
C GLN A 28 1.40 8.89 -10.87
N ASN A 29 2.45 8.12 -10.54
CA ASN A 29 2.50 6.67 -10.68
C ASN A 29 2.35 5.94 -9.33
N VAL A 30 1.87 6.65 -8.30
CA VAL A 30 1.65 6.09 -6.96
C VAL A 30 0.17 6.23 -6.59
N GLU A 31 -0.40 5.17 -6.05
CA GLU A 31 -1.75 5.17 -5.49
C GLU A 31 -1.74 4.59 -4.07
N PHE A 32 -2.68 5.04 -3.24
CA PHE A 32 -2.84 4.53 -1.87
C PHE A 32 -4.26 4.03 -1.67
N ARG A 33 -4.38 2.80 -1.18
CA ARG A 33 -5.65 2.13 -0.90
C ARG A 33 -5.74 1.85 0.59
N GLN A 34 -6.93 2.05 1.16
CA GLN A 34 -7.21 1.55 2.49
C GLN A 34 -7.47 0.04 2.38
N GLY A 35 -6.84 -0.74 3.25
CA GLY A 35 -7.03 -2.19 3.26
C GLY A 35 -6.28 -2.86 4.40
N ASP A 36 -6.72 -4.07 4.73
CA ASP A 36 -6.01 -4.94 5.65
C ASP A 36 -4.90 -5.70 4.90
N ILE A 37 -3.81 -6.05 5.59
CA ILE A 37 -2.78 -6.92 5.01
C ILE A 37 -3.27 -8.37 4.89
N GLU A 38 -4.21 -8.79 5.74
CA GLU A 38 -4.82 -10.12 5.66
C GLU A 38 -5.84 -10.21 4.50
N GLU A 39 -6.35 -9.07 4.03
CA GLU A 39 -7.28 -8.95 2.89
C GLU A 39 -6.85 -7.81 1.95
N LEU A 40 -5.72 -8.02 1.25
CA LEU A 40 -5.13 -6.99 0.40
C LEU A 40 -6.09 -6.57 -0.73
N PRO A 41 -6.29 -5.26 -0.97
CA PRO A 41 -7.17 -4.74 -2.01
C PRO A 41 -6.48 -4.73 -3.39
N VAL A 42 -5.90 -5.86 -3.80
CA VAL A 42 -5.24 -6.07 -5.10
C VAL A 42 -5.66 -7.41 -5.69
N SER A 43 -5.68 -7.52 -7.02
CA SER A 43 -5.99 -8.78 -7.70
C SER A 43 -4.78 -9.71 -7.73
N ASP A 44 -5.04 -11.02 -7.78
CA ASP A 44 -3.99 -12.04 -7.90
C ASP A 44 -3.16 -11.86 -9.18
N GLY A 45 -1.86 -12.15 -9.10
CA GLY A 45 -0.90 -12.01 -10.21
C GLY A 45 -0.64 -10.58 -10.69
N MET A 46 -1.15 -9.55 -9.99
CA MET A 46 -1.03 -8.14 -10.42
C MET A 46 0.31 -7.49 -10.02
N ILE A 47 1.02 -8.02 -9.01
CA ILE A 47 2.16 -7.35 -8.37
C ILE A 47 3.45 -8.13 -8.64
N ASP A 48 4.43 -7.46 -9.24
CA ASP A 48 5.75 -8.05 -9.53
C ASP A 48 6.65 -8.16 -8.29
N VAL A 49 6.56 -7.18 -7.38
CA VAL A 49 7.42 -7.07 -6.19
C VAL A 49 6.61 -6.54 -5.00
N VAL A 50 6.77 -7.18 -3.84
CA VAL A 50 6.14 -6.79 -2.59
C VAL A 50 7.19 -6.32 -1.59
N VAL A 51 6.95 -5.16 -0.96
CA VAL A 51 7.75 -4.67 0.17
C VAL A 51 6.84 -4.54 1.38
N SER A 52 7.16 -5.29 2.44
CA SER A 52 6.48 -5.19 3.73
C SER A 52 7.49 -4.77 4.78
N ASN A 53 7.19 -3.66 5.48
CA ASN A 53 8.03 -3.17 6.57
C ASN A 53 7.39 -3.47 7.92
N CYS A 54 7.82 -4.56 8.54
CA CYS A 54 7.48 -5.00 9.90
C CYS A 54 5.99 -5.29 10.21
N VAL A 55 5.04 -4.99 9.33
CA VAL A 55 3.61 -5.19 9.61
C VAL A 55 3.23 -6.68 9.70
N LEU A 56 3.91 -7.56 8.94
CA LEU A 56 3.77 -9.02 9.04
C LEU A 56 4.16 -9.58 10.43
N ASN A 57 4.93 -8.83 11.21
CA ASN A 57 5.26 -9.27 12.58
C ASN A 57 4.10 -9.02 13.55
N LEU A 58 3.19 -8.12 13.19
CA LEU A 58 2.11 -7.63 14.05
C LEU A 58 0.75 -8.27 13.72
N VAL A 59 0.67 -9.08 12.66
CA VAL A 59 -0.56 -9.81 12.33
C VAL A 59 -0.79 -10.97 13.31
N PRO A 60 -2.05 -11.18 13.74
CA PRO A 60 -2.42 -12.23 14.66
C PRO A 60 -2.28 -13.62 14.02
N ASP A 61 -2.73 -13.79 12.78
CA ASP A 61 -2.51 -15.00 11.99
C ASP A 61 -1.22 -14.87 11.18
N LYS A 62 -0.43 -15.95 11.14
CA LYS A 62 0.87 -16.01 10.45
C LYS A 62 0.97 -17.21 9.50
N ARG A 63 -0.14 -17.88 9.26
CA ARG A 63 -0.19 -19.09 8.43
C ARG A 63 -0.13 -18.79 6.95
#